data_AF-A0A2K3KXL7-F1
#
_entry.id   AF-A0A2K3KXL7-F1
#
_cell.length_a   1.000
_cell.length_b   1.000
_cell.length_c   1.000
_cell.angle_alpha   90.00
_cell.angle_beta   90.00
_cell.angle_gamma   90.00
#
_symmetry.space_group_name_H-M   'P 1'
#
loop_
_entity.id
_entity.type
_entity.pdbx_description
1 polymer ?
#
loop_
_entity_poly.entity_id
_entity_poly.type
_entity_poly.pdbx_seq_one_letter_code
_entity_poly.pdbx_strand_id
1 'polypeptide(L)'
;MDYGLAALKLFCSQLKQAREVPSQHSFTLGGILFQRAWLQGVLISSNDGNGPLLLDDGTSVIELSLSGEFRQRHFKAGKFRSKL
;
A
#
# COMPACT_ATOMS: atom_id res chain seq x y z
N MET A 1 3.66 10.68 10.40
CA MET A 1 4.45 9.74 9.60
C MET A 1 5.81 10.38 9.40
N ASP A 2 6.90 9.70 9.78
CA ASP A 2 8.26 10.22 9.59
C ASP A 2 8.70 9.97 8.14
N TYR A 3 8.98 11.04 7.39
CA TYR A 3 9.42 10.98 5.99
C TYR A 3 10.93 10.79 5.82
N GLY A 4 11.72 10.89 6.90
CA GLY A 4 13.17 10.66 6.92
C GLY A 4 13.57 9.18 6.93
N LEU A 5 12.69 8.29 7.38
CA LEU A 5 12.92 6.84 7.34
C LEU A 5 12.88 6.31 5.90
N ALA A 6 13.35 5.10 5.61
CA ALA A 6 13.19 4.50 4.30
C ALA A 6 11.80 3.85 4.14
N ALA A 7 11.28 3.81 2.91
CA ALA A 7 10.11 2.99 2.56
C ALA A 7 10.58 1.58 2.20
N LEU A 8 10.15 0.58 2.97
CA LEU A 8 10.54 -0.81 2.77
C LEU A 8 9.83 -1.37 1.53
N LYS A 9 10.58 -1.87 0.55
CA LYS A 9 9.99 -2.52 -0.63
C LYS A 9 9.45 -3.90 -0.25
N LEU A 10 8.17 -4.12 -0.49
CA LEU A 10 7.47 -5.35 -0.10
C LEU A 10 6.57 -5.86 -1.22
N PHE A 11 6.30 -7.17 -1.17
CA PHE A 11 5.15 -7.75 -1.85
C PHE A 11 3.88 -7.60 -1.00
N CYS A 12 2.71 -7.62 -1.65
CA CYS A 12 1.40 -7.56 -1.00
C CYS A 12 1.19 -8.74 -0.04
N SER A 13 1.65 -9.94 -0.43
CA SER A 13 1.64 -11.12 0.44
C SER A 13 2.47 -10.93 1.73
N GLN A 14 3.62 -10.27 1.62
CA GLN A 14 4.48 -9.93 2.76
C GLN A 14 3.85 -8.87 3.65
N LEU A 15 3.23 -7.84 3.06
CA LEU A 15 2.53 -6.80 3.81
C LEU A 15 1.38 -7.37 4.63
N LYS A 16 0.64 -8.37 4.11
CA LYS A 16 -0.41 -9.08 4.86
C LYS A 16 0.10 -9.86 6.07
N GLN A 17 1.38 -10.21 6.10
CA GLN A 17 2.02 -10.90 7.23
C GLN A 17 2.65 -9.92 8.22
N ALA A 18 2.74 -8.64 7.89
CA ALA A 18 3.28 -7.63 8.78
C ALA A 18 2.38 -7.45 10.01
N ARG A 19 3.00 -7.23 11.16
CA ARG A 19 2.30 -7.03 12.44
C ARG A 19 2.44 -5.57 12.85
N GLU A 20 1.34 -4.97 13.30
CA GLU A 20 1.39 -3.63 13.86
C GLU A 20 2.13 -3.63 15.21
N VAL A 21 2.92 -2.58 15.45
CA VAL A 21 3.59 -2.29 16.71
C VAL A 21 3.09 -0.92 17.18
N PRO A 22 1.94 -0.88 17.92
CA PRO A 22 1.24 0.37 18.20
C PRO A 22 2.06 1.37 19.00
N SER A 23 2.91 0.90 19.92
CA SER A 23 3.76 1.73 20.78
C SER A 23 4.76 2.59 20.01
N GLN A 24 5.04 2.25 18.75
CA GLN A 24 6.01 2.93 17.89
C GLN A 24 5.38 3.49 16.61
N HIS A 25 4.05 3.43 16.48
CA HIS A 25 3.32 3.79 15.26
C HIS A 25 3.96 3.17 14.00
N SER A 26 4.32 1.87 14.08
CA SER A 26 5.07 1.17 13.03
C SER A 26 4.56 -0.25 12.82
N PHE A 27 5.10 -0.92 11.80
CA PHE A 27 4.86 -2.32 11.50
C PHE A 27 6.17 -3.10 11.59
N THR A 28 6.06 -4.41 11.84
CA THR A 28 7.20 -5.34 11.80
C THR A 28 6.95 -6.52 10.87
N LEU A 29 7.98 -6.90 10.14
CA LEU A 29 8.01 -8.12 9.32
C LEU A 29 9.41 -8.73 9.41
N GLY A 30 9.52 -9.98 9.87
CA GLY A 30 10.81 -10.66 9.99
C GLY A 30 11.83 -9.94 10.89
N GLY A 31 11.36 -9.20 11.90
CA GLY A 31 12.22 -8.40 12.79
C GLY A 31 12.60 -7.01 12.26
N ILE A 32 12.22 -6.66 11.03
CA ILE A 32 12.43 -5.32 10.47
C ILE A 32 11.26 -4.43 10.87
N LEU A 33 11.55 -3.29 11.50
CA LEU A 33 10.56 -2.24 11.79
C LEU A 33 10.49 -1.24 10.64
N PHE A 34 9.28 -0.89 10.21
CA PHE A 34 9.05 0.08 9.15
C PHE A 34 7.75 0.85 9.36
N GLN A 35 7.70 2.09 8.88
CA GLN A 35 6.50 2.93 8.90
C GLN A 35 5.93 3.18 7.50
N ARG A 36 6.74 2.97 6.46
CA ARG A 36 6.38 3.19 5.06
C ARG A 36 6.74 1.95 4.25
N ALA A 37 5.90 1.64 3.27
CA ALA A 37 6.09 0.50 2.38
C ALA A 37 6.01 0.97 0.93
N TRP A 38 6.97 0.51 0.12
CA TRP A 38 6.90 0.67 -1.32
C TRP A 38 6.27 -0.60 -1.92
N LEU A 39 5.11 -0.43 -2.55
CA LEU A 39 4.44 -1.48 -3.32
C LEU A 39 4.38 -1.15 -4.82
N GLN A 40 4.41 -2.18 -5.65
CA GLN A 40 4.35 -2.07 -7.11
C GLN A 40 3.43 -3.15 -7.67
N GLY A 41 2.44 -2.75 -8.46
CA GLY A 41 1.42 -3.68 -8.97
C GLY A 41 0.46 -3.04 -9.98
N VAL A 42 -0.57 -3.79 -10.34
CA VAL A 42 -1.64 -3.39 -11.25
C VAL A 42 -2.89 -3.04 -10.44
N LEU A 43 -3.49 -1.90 -10.74
CA LEU A 43 -4.81 -1.56 -10.20
C LEU A 43 -5.88 -2.39 -10.90
N ILE A 44 -6.61 -3.20 -10.15
CA ILE A 44 -7.64 -4.10 -10.70
C ILE A 44 -9.06 -3.56 -10.52
N SER A 45 -9.24 -2.51 -9.72
CA SER A 45 -10.46 -1.72 -9.65
C SER A 45 -10.17 -0.23 -9.89
N SER A 46 -11.18 0.52 -10.31
CA SER A 46 -11.12 1.97 -10.39
C SER A 46 -11.76 2.63 -9.17
N ASN A 47 -11.45 3.91 -8.94
CA ASN A 47 -12.14 4.71 -7.91
C ASN A 47 -13.31 5.51 -8.47
N ASP A 48 -13.81 5.13 -9.66
CA ASP A 48 -14.85 5.86 -10.40
C ASP A 48 -16.25 5.71 -9.77
N GLY A 49 -16.37 4.84 -8.76
CA GLY A 49 -17.48 4.73 -7.83
C GLY A 49 -16.92 4.57 -6.42
N ASN A 50 -17.78 4.69 -5.40
CA ASN A 50 -17.44 4.64 -3.97
C ASN A 50 -16.86 3.27 -3.49
N GLY A 51 -16.36 2.44 -4.41
CA GLY A 51 -15.77 1.14 -4.16
C GLY A 51 -14.27 1.19 -3.83
N PRO A 52 -13.74 0.08 -3.31
CA PRO A 52 -12.35 0.00 -2.88
C PRO A 52 -11.38 0.06 -4.06
N LEU A 53 -10.27 0.77 -3.89
CA LEU A 53 -9.15 0.75 -4.85
C LEU A 53 -8.25 -0.45 -4.55
N LEU A 54 -8.19 -1.42 -5.46
CA LEU A 54 -7.50 -2.69 -5.27
C LEU A 54 -6.22 -2.73 -6.09
N LEU A 55 -5.13 -3.18 -5.45
CA LEU A 55 -3.82 -3.39 -6.06
C LEU A 55 -3.46 -4.88 -6.03
N ASP A 56 -3.07 -5.42 -7.17
CA ASP A 56 -2.54 -6.78 -7.33
C ASP A 56 -1.09 -6.71 -7.82
N ASP A 57 -0.17 -7.35 -7.10
CA ASP A 57 1.24 -7.45 -7.50
C ASP A 57 1.67 -8.84 -7.99
N GLY A 58 0.71 -9.75 -8.19
CA GLY A 58 0.94 -11.14 -8.56
C GLY A 58 1.20 -12.07 -7.37
N THR A 59 1.38 -11.54 -6.16
CA THR A 59 1.53 -12.35 -4.93
C THR A 59 0.27 -12.32 -4.06
N SER A 60 -0.49 -11.22 -4.11
CA SER A 60 -1.75 -11.05 -3.41
C SER A 60 -2.44 -9.75 -3.84
N VAL A 61 -3.74 -9.63 -3.57
CA VAL A 61 -4.50 -8.37 -3.67
C VAL A 61 -4.60 -7.68 -2.32
N ILE A 62 -4.44 -6.35 -2.29
CA ILE A 62 -4.73 -5.49 -1.12
C ILE A 62 -5.64 -4.32 -1.49
N GLU A 63 -6.32 -3.77 -0.49
CA GLU A 63 -7.07 -2.52 -0.61
C GLU A 63 -6.18 -1.32 -0.26
N LEU A 64 -6.21 -0.30 -1.11
CA LEU A 64 -5.53 0.98 -0.90
C LEU A 64 -6.54 2.02 -0.42
N SER A 65 -6.48 2.36 0.87
CA SER A 65 -7.19 3.52 1.38
C SER A 65 -6.46 4.80 1.01
N LEU A 66 -7.11 5.68 0.23
CA LEU A 66 -6.57 6.98 -0.16
C LEU A 66 -7.10 8.08 0.76
N SER A 67 -6.28 9.09 1.05
CA SER A 67 -6.66 10.29 1.80
C SER A 67 -6.32 11.55 1.00
N GLY A 68 -7.00 12.66 1.33
CA GLY A 68 -6.75 13.97 0.74
C GLY A 68 -6.87 14.01 -0.79
N GLU A 69 -5.98 14.77 -1.42
CA GLU A 69 -5.94 15.01 -2.87
C GLU A 69 -5.80 13.73 -3.70
N PHE A 70 -5.25 12.65 -3.14
CA PHE A 70 -5.13 11.39 -3.86
C PHE A 70 -6.49 10.77 -4.17
N ARG A 71 -7.53 10.99 -3.34
CA ARG A 71 -8.88 10.50 -3.64
C ARG A 71 -9.47 11.12 -4.91
N GLN A 72 -9.11 12.36 -5.21
CA GLN A 72 -9.64 13.10 -6.35
C GLN A 72 -8.96 12.72 -7.67
N ARG A 73 -7.91 11.90 -7.64
CA ARG A 73 -7.27 11.39 -8.84
C ARG A 73 -8.11 10.27 -9.44
N HIS A 74 -8.35 10.33 -10.75
CA HIS A 74 -9.03 9.26 -11.49
C HIS A 74 -8.08 8.07 -11.70
N PHE A 75 -8.27 7.01 -10.93
CA PHE A 75 -7.51 5.76 -11.08
C PHE A 75 -8.23 4.82 -12.03
N LYS A 76 -7.60 4.51 -13.17
CA LYS A 76 -8.11 3.53 -14.13
C LYS A 76 -7.55 2.15 -13.82
N ALA A 77 -8.41 1.14 -13.88
CA ALA A 77 -8.01 -0.27 -13.83
C ALA A 77 -7.05 -0.62 -14.99
N GLY A 78 -6.23 -1.64 -14.79
CA GLY A 78 -5.21 -2.09 -15.73
C GLY A 78 -3.94 -1.22 -15.76
N LYS A 79 -3.85 -0.16 -14.94
CA LYS A 79 -2.64 0.67 -14.87
C LYS A 79 -1.63 0.12 -13.87
N PHE A 80 -0.38 0.03 -14.34
CA PHE A 80 0.78 -0.24 -13.49
C PHE A 80 1.11 0.96 -12.61
N ARG A 81 1.40 0.73 -11.33
CA ARG A 81 1.69 1.78 -10.35
C ARG A 81 2.79 1.36 -9.37
N SER A 82 3.53 2.36 -8.90
CA SER A 82 4.36 2.32 -7.69
C SER A 82 3.82 3.33 -6.69
N LYS A 83 3.64 2.94 -5.42
CA LYS A 83 3.25 3.85 -4.34
C LYS A 83 4.28 3.80 -3.21
N LEU A 84 4.71 4.98 -2.76
CA LEU A 84 5.55 5.23 -1.58
C LEU A 84 4.68 5.51 -0.34
#